data_AF-A0A7J7Q7D7-F1
#
_entry.id   AF-A0A7J7Q7D7-F1
#
_cell.length_a   1.000
_cell.length_b   1.000
_cell.length_c   1.000
_cell.angle_alpha   90.00
_cell.angle_beta   90.00
_cell.angle_gamma   90.00
#
_symmetry.space_group_name_H-M   'P 1'
#
loop_
_entity.id
_entity.type
_entity.pdbx_description
1 polymer ?
#
loop_
_entity_poly.entity_id
_entity_poly.type
_entity_poly.pdbx_seq_one_letter_code
_entity_poly.pdbx_strand_id
1 'polypeptide(L)'
;MKRVASAMKAALNTTPDKLIIVVKIGTSSLVNEQHATLNLSNLSRVCEVVRDLHAKGHYVIVVSSGAVGVGCQRLGLSEKPTKLAQKQALAAIGQAHLMRYYEDILTALGMTCSQVLLTLDNLAERSQYINARNTFTELLAYGTIPVVNENDTVAVQELRFGDNDTLAAQVATLVEADYLFLMTDVDALYTANPKIDPTATPIHEVEDISCLTADTSTAGTQWGTGGMVTKLTAARIATAAGCCLVICTSAKPEGIMDILDGAQQGTRFIPLQRSLKGRKRWLLSVPLRGSIYMDDGAMHAIKDRRKSLFPVGVIRVEGDFSAQDAVSLCDESGQEIARGLANFDSKEVSLMMGKHTSELAELLGYHTDGELIHRGNLALLLPSEDHPEEDDCWPKKGLREKLAQSLAKQPADAAKAAADGASGNSQCSTNDEANGSWTPTSNPAPASCGQQQLQQQNGTKAAADQQLWYRHLAAAAAPCGELPPLPAAHHKLR
;
A
#
# COMPACT_ATOMS: atom_id res chain seq x y z
N MET A 1 10.52 20.05 -21.22
CA MET A 1 10.10 18.70 -21.71
C MET A 1 11.27 17.71 -21.83
N LYS A 2 12.27 17.88 -22.71
CA LYS A 2 13.39 16.89 -22.84
C LYS A 2 14.25 16.70 -21.56
N ARG A 3 14.49 17.77 -20.80
CA ARG A 3 15.22 17.71 -19.51
C ARG A 3 14.46 16.94 -18.42
N VAL A 4 13.15 17.15 -18.29
CA VAL A 4 12.30 16.48 -17.29
C VAL A 4 12.11 14.99 -17.62
N ALA A 5 11.87 14.64 -18.89
CA ALA A 5 11.82 13.24 -19.31
C ALA A 5 13.18 12.53 -19.14
N SER A 6 14.29 13.25 -19.34
CA SER A 6 15.65 12.74 -19.10
C SER A 6 15.97 12.59 -17.62
N ALA A 7 15.52 13.53 -16.77
CA ALA A 7 15.69 13.48 -15.33
C ALA A 7 14.80 12.41 -14.68
N MET A 8 13.56 12.23 -15.15
CA MET A 8 12.69 11.14 -14.74
C MET A 8 13.22 9.78 -15.21
N LYS A 9 13.70 9.65 -16.46
CA LYS A 9 14.34 8.40 -16.92
C LYS A 9 15.63 8.10 -16.15
N ALA A 10 16.42 9.11 -15.81
CA ALA A 10 17.64 8.95 -15.03
C ALA A 10 17.35 8.62 -13.55
N ALA A 11 16.33 9.26 -12.95
CA ALA A 11 15.96 9.09 -11.54
C ALA A 11 15.16 7.80 -11.28
N LEU A 12 14.28 7.39 -12.20
CA LEU A 12 13.49 6.17 -12.06
C LEU A 12 14.32 4.89 -12.28
N ASN A 13 15.56 4.99 -12.81
CA ASN A 13 16.44 3.83 -13.08
C ASN A 13 15.71 2.68 -13.81
N THR A 14 14.72 3.00 -14.65
CA THR A 14 13.88 2.01 -15.31
C THR A 14 14.08 1.99 -16.81
N THR A 15 14.80 0.96 -17.25
CA THR A 15 14.67 0.33 -18.54
C THR A 15 13.83 -0.94 -18.41
N PRO A 16 12.52 -0.84 -18.13
CA PRO A 16 11.63 -1.63 -18.99
C PRO A 16 10.34 -0.87 -19.36
N ASP A 17 9.70 -1.32 -20.45
CA ASP A 17 8.39 -0.87 -20.94
C ASP A 17 7.23 -1.07 -19.94
N LYS A 18 7.50 -1.59 -18.72
CA LYS A 18 6.50 -1.98 -17.72
C LYS A 18 6.74 -1.30 -16.37
N LEU A 19 5.78 -0.48 -15.98
CA LEU A 19 5.78 0.25 -14.71
C LEU A 19 5.15 -0.57 -13.57
N ILE A 20 5.57 -0.31 -12.34
CA ILE A 20 4.89 -0.72 -11.10
C ILE A 20 4.21 0.52 -10.53
N ILE A 21 2.89 0.47 -10.43
CA ILE A 21 2.03 1.61 -10.11
C ILE A 21 1.19 1.29 -8.88
N VAL A 22 1.27 2.14 -7.86
CA VAL A 22 0.39 2.08 -6.70
C VAL A 22 -0.67 3.18 -6.84
N VAL A 23 -1.94 2.82 -6.69
CA VAL A 23 -3.08 3.74 -6.75
C VAL A 23 -3.79 3.73 -5.40
N LYS A 24 -3.68 4.82 -4.65
CA LYS A 24 -4.39 5.00 -3.37
C LYS A 24 -5.71 5.71 -3.60
N ILE A 25 -6.78 5.12 -3.07
CA ILE A 25 -8.13 5.67 -3.14
C ILE A 25 -8.61 6.00 -1.72
N GLY A 26 -8.87 7.27 -1.46
CA GLY A 26 -9.34 7.74 -0.15
C GLY A 26 -10.82 7.41 0.12
N THR A 27 -11.22 7.48 1.40
CA THR A 27 -12.62 7.24 1.81
C THR A 27 -13.59 8.21 1.12
N SER A 28 -13.24 9.49 0.99
CA SER A 28 -14.08 10.50 0.33
C SER A 28 -14.29 10.22 -1.16
N SER A 29 -13.39 9.47 -1.79
CA SER A 29 -13.50 9.03 -3.18
C SER A 29 -14.36 7.77 -3.35
N LEU A 30 -14.46 6.96 -2.29
CA LEU A 30 -15.19 5.70 -2.28
C LEU A 30 -16.59 5.80 -1.66
N VAL A 31 -16.85 6.82 -0.84
CA VAL A 31 -18.15 7.01 -0.17
C VAL A 31 -18.86 8.23 -0.73
N ASN A 32 -20.10 8.04 -1.17
CA ASN A 32 -21.01 9.13 -1.48
C ASN A 32 -21.63 9.64 -0.17
N GLU A 33 -21.18 10.79 0.31
CA GLU A 33 -21.64 11.39 1.57
C GLU A 33 -23.14 11.72 1.55
N GLN A 34 -23.68 12.14 0.40
CA GLN A 34 -25.10 12.52 0.29
C GLN A 34 -26.05 11.33 0.45
N HIS A 35 -25.64 10.17 -0.05
CA HIS A 35 -26.45 8.95 -0.01
C HIS A 35 -26.01 7.96 1.07
N ALA A 36 -24.91 8.25 1.79
CA ALA A 36 -24.25 7.33 2.72
C ALA A 36 -24.01 5.93 2.10
N THR A 37 -23.71 5.89 0.80
CA THR A 37 -23.46 4.67 0.03
C THR A 37 -22.05 4.65 -0.52
N LEU A 38 -21.56 3.46 -0.88
CA LEU A 38 -20.38 3.36 -1.71
C LEU A 38 -20.61 4.05 -3.07
N ASN A 39 -19.65 4.86 -3.49
CA ASN A 39 -19.59 5.50 -4.79
C ASN A 39 -19.16 4.48 -5.86
N LEU A 40 -20.10 3.59 -6.21
CA LEU A 40 -19.87 2.51 -7.16
C LEU A 40 -19.44 3.01 -8.54
N SER A 41 -19.96 4.15 -9.01
CA SER A 41 -19.57 4.70 -10.31
C SER A 41 -18.08 5.08 -10.31
N ASN A 42 -17.59 5.71 -9.26
CA ASN A 42 -16.18 6.06 -9.16
C ASN A 42 -15.29 4.82 -8.96
N LEU A 43 -15.72 3.88 -8.11
CA LEU A 43 -15.01 2.61 -7.93
C LEU A 43 -14.87 1.84 -9.25
N SER A 44 -15.95 1.72 -10.03
CA SER A 44 -15.92 1.07 -11.34
C SER A 44 -14.94 1.76 -12.29
N ARG A 45 -14.95 3.10 -12.35
CA ARG A 45 -14.00 3.86 -13.19
C ARG A 45 -12.55 3.64 -12.78
N VAL A 46 -12.26 3.56 -11.48
CA VAL A 46 -10.91 3.20 -11.02
C VAL A 46 -10.54 1.78 -11.44
N CYS A 47 -11.44 0.81 -11.29
CA CYS A 47 -11.20 -0.56 -11.75
C CYS A 47 -10.98 -0.65 -13.27
N GLU A 48 -11.67 0.17 -14.08
CA GLU A 48 -11.42 0.29 -15.52
C GLU A 48 -10.04 0.86 -15.84
N VAL A 49 -9.59 1.89 -15.10
CA VAL A 49 -8.22 2.42 -15.24
C VAL A 49 -7.19 1.36 -14.85
N VAL A 50 -7.43 0.60 -13.79
CA VAL A 50 -6.57 -0.53 -13.39
C VAL A 50 -6.50 -1.57 -14.51
N ARG A 51 -7.63 -1.94 -15.12
CA ARG A 51 -7.69 -2.83 -16.29
C ARG A 51 -6.84 -2.30 -17.43
N ASP A 52 -6.97 -1.03 -17.77
CA ASP A 52 -6.29 -0.45 -18.93
C ASP A 52 -4.77 -0.35 -18.72
N LEU A 53 -4.34 0.00 -17.50
CA LEU A 53 -2.93 -0.05 -17.12
C LEU A 53 -2.39 -1.49 -17.16
N HIS A 54 -3.15 -2.45 -16.65
CA HIS A 54 -2.78 -3.86 -16.69
C HIS A 54 -2.69 -4.39 -18.13
N ALA A 55 -3.62 -4.02 -19.01
CA ALA A 55 -3.60 -4.36 -20.42
C ALA A 55 -2.39 -3.77 -21.18
N LYS A 56 -1.88 -2.60 -20.75
CA LYS A 56 -0.61 -2.02 -21.20
C LYS A 56 0.62 -2.75 -20.63
N GLY A 57 0.43 -3.79 -19.82
CA GLY A 57 1.49 -4.61 -19.24
C GLY A 57 2.11 -4.05 -17.96
N HIS A 58 1.51 -3.01 -17.37
CA HIS A 58 1.94 -2.47 -16.08
C HIS A 58 1.45 -3.33 -14.92
N TYR A 59 2.19 -3.32 -13.82
CA TYR A 59 1.80 -3.92 -12.56
C TYR A 59 1.07 -2.88 -11.72
N VAL A 60 -0.16 -3.18 -11.28
CA VAL A 60 -0.99 -2.21 -10.56
C VAL A 60 -1.38 -2.76 -9.21
N ILE A 61 -1.18 -1.96 -8.17
CA ILE A 61 -1.57 -2.24 -6.78
C ILE A 61 -2.55 -1.16 -6.34
N VAL A 62 -3.67 -1.55 -5.75
CA VAL A 62 -4.66 -0.63 -5.21
C VAL A 62 -4.50 -0.56 -3.69
N VAL A 63 -4.40 0.64 -3.13
CA VAL A 63 -4.48 0.86 -1.67
C VAL A 63 -5.80 1.54 -1.37
N SER A 64 -6.74 0.80 -0.82
CA SER A 64 -8.11 1.28 -0.61
C SER A 64 -8.30 1.78 0.82
N SER A 65 -9.16 2.78 1.00
CA SER A 65 -9.80 3.08 2.29
C SER A 65 -11.26 2.64 2.29
N GLY A 66 -12.07 3.11 3.25
CA GLY A 66 -13.53 2.98 3.20
C GLY A 66 -14.14 1.80 3.98
N ALA A 67 -13.35 0.88 4.53
CA ALA A 67 -13.87 -0.29 5.28
C ALA A 67 -14.84 0.11 6.40
N VAL A 68 -14.46 1.06 7.27
CA VAL A 68 -15.35 1.58 8.33
C VAL A 68 -16.64 2.18 7.76
N GLY A 69 -16.54 2.93 6.65
CA GLY A 69 -17.69 3.55 5.99
C GLY A 69 -18.66 2.51 5.42
N VAL A 70 -18.14 1.47 4.76
CA VAL A 70 -18.93 0.32 4.29
C VAL A 70 -19.57 -0.43 5.47
N GLY A 71 -18.86 -0.57 6.59
CA GLY A 71 -19.40 -1.15 7.81
C GLY A 71 -20.56 -0.34 8.40
N CYS A 72 -20.42 0.99 8.49
CA CYS A 72 -21.49 1.91 8.87
C CYS A 72 -22.72 1.73 7.96
N GLN A 73 -22.52 1.79 6.64
CA GLN A 73 -23.58 1.61 5.66
C GLN A 73 -24.30 0.26 5.86
N ARG A 74 -23.54 -0.82 6.05
CA ARG A 74 -24.10 -2.17 6.17
C ARG A 74 -25.00 -2.33 7.39
N LEU A 75 -24.66 -1.65 8.49
CA LEU A 75 -25.43 -1.65 9.72
C LEU A 75 -26.47 -0.52 9.80
N GLY A 76 -26.58 0.32 8.78
CA GLY A 76 -27.51 1.46 8.77
C GLY A 76 -27.15 2.54 9.80
N LEU A 77 -25.86 2.70 10.13
CA LEU A 77 -25.38 3.72 11.05
C LEU A 77 -25.23 5.05 10.30
N SER A 78 -25.91 6.09 10.79
CA SER A 78 -25.83 7.45 10.23
C SER A 78 -24.54 8.18 10.60
N GLU A 79 -23.89 7.77 11.69
CA GLU A 79 -22.69 8.41 12.22
C GLU A 79 -21.54 7.42 12.38
N LYS A 80 -20.33 7.90 12.12
CA LYS A 80 -19.11 7.15 12.37
C LYS A 80 -18.83 7.11 13.88
N PRO A 81 -18.62 5.94 14.48
CA PRO A 81 -18.36 5.86 15.91
C PRO A 81 -17.02 6.49 16.26
N THR A 82 -16.92 7.00 17.49
CA THR A 82 -15.71 7.64 18.02
C THR A 82 -14.78 6.63 18.70
N LYS A 83 -15.34 5.61 19.38
CA LYS A 83 -14.57 4.60 20.12
C LYS A 83 -13.78 3.70 19.19
N LEU A 84 -12.50 3.48 19.51
CA LEU A 84 -11.59 2.62 18.73
C LEU A 84 -12.19 1.24 18.46
N ALA A 85 -12.60 0.51 19.50
CA ALA A 85 -13.15 -0.84 19.35
C ALA A 85 -14.36 -0.90 18.42
N GLN A 86 -15.21 0.14 18.42
CA GLN A 86 -16.35 0.21 17.50
C GLN A 86 -15.88 0.45 16.05
N LYS A 87 -14.89 1.34 15.84
CA LYS A 87 -14.28 1.54 14.51
C LYS A 87 -13.67 0.23 13.99
N GLN A 88 -12.95 -0.51 14.83
CA GLN A 88 -12.33 -1.79 14.46
C GLN A 88 -13.39 -2.83 14.10
N ALA A 89 -14.48 -2.94 14.89
CA ALA A 89 -15.59 -3.83 14.58
C ALA A 89 -16.27 -3.48 13.25
N LEU A 90 -16.47 -2.19 12.98
CA LEU A 90 -17.03 -1.75 11.69
C LEU A 90 -16.08 -1.97 10.52
N ALA A 91 -14.78 -1.77 10.72
CA ALA A 91 -13.78 -2.09 9.71
C ALA A 91 -13.80 -3.58 9.38
N ALA A 92 -13.86 -4.46 10.39
CA ALA A 92 -13.96 -5.90 10.17
C ALA A 92 -15.21 -6.30 9.37
N ILE A 93 -16.37 -5.72 9.69
CA ILE A 93 -17.62 -5.93 8.93
C ILE A 93 -17.49 -5.40 7.50
N GLY A 94 -17.07 -4.15 7.37
CA GLY A 94 -17.05 -3.45 6.10
C GLY A 94 -15.94 -3.91 5.15
N GLN A 95 -14.81 -4.42 5.66
CA GLN A 95 -13.70 -4.91 4.84
C GLN A 95 -14.10 -6.12 4.00
N ALA A 96 -14.90 -7.04 4.55
CA ALA A 96 -15.43 -8.18 3.80
C ALA A 96 -16.31 -7.73 2.63
N HIS A 97 -17.15 -6.71 2.85
CA HIS A 97 -18.00 -6.15 1.83
C HIS A 97 -17.24 -5.30 0.81
N LEU A 98 -16.27 -4.50 1.25
CA LEU A 98 -15.41 -3.70 0.38
C LEU A 98 -14.66 -4.60 -0.61
N MET A 99 -14.06 -5.70 -0.13
CA MET A 99 -13.41 -6.66 -1.01
C MET A 99 -14.36 -7.32 -1.98
N ARG A 100 -15.60 -7.61 -1.57
CA ARG A 100 -16.60 -8.16 -2.48
C ARG A 100 -16.92 -7.19 -3.63
N TYR A 101 -17.02 -5.90 -3.36
CA TYR A 101 -17.23 -4.91 -4.44
C TYR A 101 -16.05 -4.86 -5.42
N TYR A 102 -14.81 -4.88 -4.92
CA TYR A 102 -13.63 -4.99 -5.79
C TYR A 102 -13.65 -6.28 -6.61
N GLU A 103 -13.89 -7.42 -5.97
CA GLU A 103 -13.90 -8.73 -6.64
C GLU A 103 -14.98 -8.79 -7.72
N ASP A 104 -16.22 -8.40 -7.42
CA ASP A 104 -17.34 -8.45 -8.37
C ASP A 104 -17.05 -7.56 -9.60
N ILE A 105 -16.50 -6.35 -9.40
CA ILE A 105 -16.18 -5.41 -10.50
C ILE A 105 -14.96 -5.89 -11.30
N LEU A 106 -13.86 -6.24 -10.64
CA LEU A 106 -12.63 -6.66 -11.32
C LEU A 106 -12.83 -7.98 -12.07
N THR A 107 -13.61 -8.91 -11.52
CA THR A 107 -14.00 -10.16 -12.20
C THR A 107 -14.82 -9.88 -13.46
N ALA A 108 -15.77 -8.94 -13.39
CA ALA A 108 -16.55 -8.53 -14.57
C ALA A 108 -15.67 -7.90 -15.66
N LEU A 109 -14.52 -7.34 -15.29
CA LEU A 109 -13.50 -6.82 -16.21
C LEU A 109 -12.45 -7.88 -16.65
N GLY A 110 -12.63 -9.15 -16.26
CA GLY A 110 -11.72 -10.24 -16.61
C GLY A 110 -10.41 -10.25 -15.81
N MET A 111 -10.38 -9.61 -14.65
CA MET A 111 -9.21 -9.57 -13.77
C MET A 111 -9.46 -10.33 -12.46
N THR A 112 -8.39 -10.81 -11.86
CA THR A 112 -8.42 -11.41 -10.52
C THR A 112 -7.80 -10.47 -9.52
N CYS A 113 -8.47 -10.22 -8.39
CA CYS A 113 -7.91 -9.44 -7.30
C CYS A 113 -7.42 -10.32 -6.15
N SER A 114 -6.57 -9.77 -5.29
CA SER A 114 -6.13 -10.45 -4.07
C SER A 114 -6.18 -9.48 -2.90
N GLN A 115 -6.71 -9.93 -1.75
CA GLN A 115 -6.71 -9.12 -0.54
C GLN A 115 -5.34 -9.17 0.15
N VAL A 116 -4.85 -8.00 0.55
CA VAL A 116 -3.68 -7.88 1.43
C VAL A 116 -4.02 -6.94 2.59
N LEU A 117 -3.86 -7.42 3.82
CA LEU A 117 -4.05 -6.62 5.03
C LEU A 117 -2.70 -6.46 5.73
N LEU A 118 -2.30 -5.22 6.01
CA LEU A 118 -1.02 -4.89 6.65
C LEU A 118 -1.23 -3.84 7.74
N THR A 119 -0.31 -3.77 8.69
CA THR A 119 -0.15 -2.59 9.55
C THR A 119 1.21 -1.97 9.31
N LEU A 120 1.39 -0.71 9.71
CA LEU A 120 2.71 -0.08 9.72
C LEU A 120 3.71 -0.86 10.57
N ASP A 121 3.28 -1.46 11.69
CA ASP A 121 4.13 -2.32 12.53
C ASP A 121 4.59 -3.59 11.80
N ASN A 122 3.75 -4.17 10.93
CA ASN A 122 4.16 -5.31 10.10
C ASN A 122 5.27 -4.92 9.12
N LEU A 123 5.25 -3.69 8.59
CA LEU A 123 6.27 -3.19 7.67
C LEU A 123 7.52 -2.68 8.39
N ALA A 124 7.37 -2.28 9.65
CA ALA A 124 8.47 -1.94 10.54
C ALA A 124 9.35 -3.16 10.81
N GLU A 125 8.74 -4.32 11.06
CA GLU A 125 9.50 -5.51 11.43
C GLU A 125 10.14 -6.19 10.21
N ARG A 126 11.46 -6.34 10.24
CA ARG A 126 12.26 -6.78 9.08
C ARG A 126 11.79 -8.10 8.49
N SER A 127 11.53 -9.09 9.35
CA SER A 127 11.11 -10.43 8.91
C SER A 127 9.75 -10.38 8.18
N GLN A 128 8.81 -9.60 8.72
CA GLN A 128 7.48 -9.40 8.16
C GLN A 128 7.52 -8.57 6.88
N TYR A 129 8.36 -7.54 6.82
CA TYR A 129 8.62 -6.76 5.60
C TYR A 129 9.11 -7.66 4.44
N ILE A 130 10.06 -8.56 4.70
CA ILE A 130 10.56 -9.49 3.69
C ILE A 130 9.46 -10.45 3.23
N ASN A 131 8.64 -10.96 4.15
CA ASN A 131 7.52 -11.83 3.82
C ASN A 131 6.48 -11.10 2.96
N ALA A 132 6.08 -9.90 3.35
CA ALA A 132 5.15 -9.07 2.57
C ALA A 132 5.69 -8.82 1.16
N ARG A 133 6.97 -8.44 1.04
CA ARG A 133 7.62 -8.23 -0.26
C ARG A 133 7.60 -9.48 -1.15
N ASN A 134 7.88 -10.65 -0.57
CA ASN A 134 7.84 -11.91 -1.31
C ASN A 134 6.40 -12.21 -1.79
N THR A 135 5.39 -11.99 -0.93
CA THR A 135 3.98 -12.15 -1.31
C THR A 135 3.59 -11.23 -2.46
N PHE A 136 3.90 -9.93 -2.39
CA PHE A 136 3.63 -9.01 -3.51
C PHE A 136 4.35 -9.45 -4.79
N THR A 137 5.58 -9.94 -4.69
CA THR A 137 6.32 -10.43 -5.86
C THR A 137 5.57 -11.55 -6.56
N GLU A 138 5.07 -12.55 -5.81
CA GLU A 138 4.32 -13.66 -6.40
C GLU A 138 2.93 -13.25 -6.88
N LEU A 139 2.22 -12.38 -6.14
CA LEU A 139 0.91 -11.85 -6.57
C LEU A 139 1.00 -11.12 -7.91
N LEU A 140 2.01 -10.27 -8.08
CA LEU A 140 2.27 -9.57 -9.34
C LEU A 140 2.73 -10.54 -10.45
N ALA A 141 3.48 -11.58 -10.12
CA ALA A 141 3.86 -12.61 -11.08
C ALA A 141 2.65 -13.42 -11.56
N TYR A 142 1.66 -13.66 -10.70
CA TYR A 142 0.39 -14.29 -11.08
C TYR A 142 -0.54 -13.39 -11.91
N GLY A 143 -0.20 -12.11 -12.09
CA GLY A 143 -1.06 -11.15 -12.79
C GLY A 143 -2.31 -10.75 -12.00
N THR A 144 -2.31 -10.95 -10.69
CA THR A 144 -3.41 -10.50 -9.83
C THR A 144 -3.28 -9.02 -9.52
N ILE A 145 -4.40 -8.36 -9.19
CA ILE A 145 -4.44 -6.98 -8.69
C ILE A 145 -4.49 -7.01 -7.16
N PRO A 146 -3.40 -6.68 -6.45
CA PRO A 146 -3.43 -6.62 -5.00
C PRO A 146 -4.25 -5.41 -4.54
N VAL A 147 -5.28 -5.67 -3.73
CA VAL A 147 -6.07 -4.64 -3.05
C VAL A 147 -5.64 -4.66 -1.58
N VAL A 148 -4.88 -3.62 -1.22
CA VAL A 148 -4.26 -3.45 0.08
C VAL A 148 -5.13 -2.53 0.94
N ASN A 149 -5.30 -2.90 2.21
CA ASN A 149 -5.87 -2.01 3.23
C ASN A 149 -5.16 -2.25 4.58
N GLU A 150 -5.34 -1.31 5.52
CA GLU A 150 -4.85 -1.50 6.88
C GLU A 150 -5.61 -2.62 7.59
N ASN A 151 -4.91 -3.43 8.38
CA ASN A 151 -5.55 -4.39 9.27
C ASN A 151 -6.07 -3.69 10.53
N ASP A 152 -7.18 -2.98 10.40
CA ASP A 152 -7.79 -2.15 11.46
C ASP A 152 -7.98 -2.90 12.79
N THR A 153 -8.27 -4.20 12.76
CA THR A 153 -8.52 -5.02 13.97
C THR A 153 -7.33 -5.04 14.93
N VAL A 154 -6.11 -5.00 14.40
CA VAL A 154 -4.86 -5.10 15.18
C VAL A 154 -4.00 -3.83 15.10
N ALA A 155 -4.35 -2.89 14.23
CA ALA A 155 -3.69 -1.60 14.14
C ALA A 155 -3.96 -0.76 15.40
N VAL A 156 -2.89 -0.25 16.01
CA VAL A 156 -2.96 0.65 17.17
C VAL A 156 -2.99 2.10 16.66
N GLN A 157 -4.04 2.86 17.02
CA GLN A 157 -4.23 4.24 16.56
C GLN A 157 -3.25 5.27 17.16
N GLU A 158 -2.40 4.89 18.12
CA GLU A 158 -1.60 5.82 18.95
C GLU A 158 -0.34 6.37 18.27
N LEU A 159 0.09 5.77 17.16
CA LEU A 159 1.10 6.40 16.30
C LEU A 159 0.38 7.42 15.41
N ARG A 160 0.68 8.70 15.62
CA ARG A 160 0.03 9.92 15.11
C ARG A 160 -0.16 10.05 13.57
N PHE A 161 -0.02 8.98 12.78
CA PHE A 161 -0.03 9.00 11.31
C PHE A 161 -0.63 7.74 10.64
N GLY A 162 -1.64 7.11 11.26
CA GLY A 162 -2.43 5.99 10.69
C GLY A 162 -3.43 6.45 9.61
N ASP A 163 -2.92 6.81 8.44
CA ASP A 163 -3.70 7.10 7.22
C ASP A 163 -3.18 6.22 6.07
N ASN A 164 -4.09 5.77 5.22
CA ASN A 164 -3.76 4.99 4.03
C ASN A 164 -2.86 5.76 3.04
N ASP A 165 -2.70 7.10 3.16
CA ASP A 165 -1.66 7.85 2.45
C ASP A 165 -0.26 7.34 2.84
N THR A 166 0.03 7.22 4.15
CA THR A 166 1.29 6.67 4.66
C THR A 166 1.44 5.20 4.30
N LEU A 167 0.39 4.39 4.48
CA LEU A 167 0.41 2.98 4.09
C LEU A 167 0.73 2.82 2.60
N ALA A 168 0.14 3.65 1.73
CA ALA A 168 0.40 3.59 0.30
C ALA A 168 1.86 3.96 -0.04
N ALA A 169 2.45 4.95 0.63
CA ALA A 169 3.87 5.25 0.50
C ALA A 169 4.75 4.09 0.96
N GLN A 170 4.38 3.40 2.04
CA GLN A 170 5.11 2.22 2.49
C GLN A 170 4.98 1.03 1.54
N VAL A 171 3.79 0.79 0.98
CA VAL A 171 3.58 -0.24 -0.05
C VAL A 171 4.38 0.10 -1.31
N ALA A 172 4.35 1.35 -1.77
CA ALA A 172 5.16 1.81 -2.91
C ALA A 172 6.66 1.60 -2.66
N THR A 173 7.13 1.88 -1.43
CA THR A 173 8.50 1.64 -0.99
C THR A 173 8.85 0.14 -0.98
N LEU A 174 7.96 -0.69 -0.42
CA LEU A 174 8.08 -2.14 -0.33
C LEU A 174 8.21 -2.80 -1.71
N VAL A 175 7.38 -2.35 -2.65
CA VAL A 175 7.30 -2.95 -3.99
C VAL A 175 8.19 -2.27 -5.03
N GLU A 176 8.97 -1.27 -4.61
CA GLU A 176 9.85 -0.50 -5.49
C GLU A 176 9.07 0.13 -6.66
N ALA A 177 7.93 0.73 -6.35
CA ALA A 177 7.01 1.31 -7.33
C ALA A 177 7.62 2.52 -8.05
N ASP A 178 7.33 2.65 -9.34
CA ASP A 178 7.73 3.83 -10.13
C ASP A 178 6.81 5.02 -9.84
N TYR A 179 5.52 4.74 -9.63
CA TYR A 179 4.50 5.75 -9.37
C TYR A 179 3.64 5.39 -8.17
N LEU A 180 3.32 6.41 -7.37
CA LEU A 180 2.28 6.40 -6.37
C LEU A 180 1.27 7.50 -6.67
N PHE A 181 0.06 7.14 -7.06
CA PHE A 181 -1.04 8.08 -7.24
C PHE A 181 -1.86 8.17 -5.95
N LEU A 182 -1.85 9.33 -5.30
CA LEU A 182 -2.77 9.67 -4.21
C LEU A 182 -4.00 10.33 -4.80
N MET A 183 -5.07 9.56 -4.99
CA MET A 183 -6.34 10.07 -5.48
C MET A 183 -7.12 10.71 -4.33
N THR A 184 -7.42 12.00 -4.45
CA THR A 184 -8.06 12.80 -3.40
C THR A 184 -9.24 13.62 -3.94
N ASP A 185 -9.96 14.28 -3.06
CA ASP A 185 -11.05 15.22 -3.39
C ASP A 185 -10.55 16.56 -3.95
N VAL A 186 -9.30 16.94 -3.67
CA VAL A 186 -8.60 18.07 -4.28
C VAL A 186 -7.86 17.62 -5.54
N ASP A 187 -7.73 18.50 -6.53
CA ASP A 187 -7.07 18.19 -7.80
C ASP A 187 -5.54 18.35 -7.76
N ALA A 188 -5.01 19.25 -6.94
CA ALA A 188 -3.58 19.50 -6.76
C ALA A 188 -3.26 20.04 -5.35
N LEU A 189 -1.97 20.12 -5.03
CA LEU A 189 -1.44 20.99 -3.98
C LEU A 189 -1.52 22.45 -4.46
N TYR A 190 -1.83 23.37 -3.56
CA TYR A 190 -1.92 24.80 -3.87
C TYR A 190 -0.97 25.60 -2.96
N THR A 191 -0.59 26.80 -3.42
CA THR A 191 0.21 27.75 -2.63
C THR A 191 -0.48 28.21 -1.34
N ALA A 192 -1.82 28.25 -1.35
CA ALA A 192 -2.69 28.51 -0.20
C ALA A 192 -4.01 27.75 -0.38
N ASN A 193 -4.91 27.76 0.61
CA ASN A 193 -6.22 27.11 0.45
C ASN A 193 -7.08 27.86 -0.59
N PRO A 194 -7.40 27.27 -1.76
CA PRO A 194 -8.11 27.97 -2.84
C PRO A 194 -9.57 28.29 -2.51
N LYS A 195 -10.15 27.68 -1.47
CA LYS A 195 -11.50 28.03 -1.00
C LYS A 195 -11.54 29.32 -0.18
N ILE A 196 -10.38 29.75 0.34
CA ILE A 196 -10.24 30.91 1.22
C ILE A 196 -9.47 32.02 0.50
N ASP A 197 -8.38 31.65 -0.17
CA ASP A 197 -7.52 32.57 -0.91
C ASP A 197 -7.72 32.38 -2.43
N PRO A 198 -8.37 33.34 -3.12
CA PRO A 198 -8.57 33.26 -4.56
C PRO A 198 -7.28 33.44 -5.38
N THR A 199 -6.17 33.85 -4.75
CA THR A 199 -4.86 33.96 -5.40
C THR A 199 -4.06 32.65 -5.35
N ALA A 200 -4.58 31.63 -4.67
CA ALA A 200 -3.98 30.31 -4.62
C ALA A 200 -3.80 29.73 -6.01
N THR A 201 -2.58 29.33 -6.35
CA THR A 201 -2.26 28.69 -7.63
C THR A 201 -1.86 27.23 -7.41
N PRO A 202 -2.19 26.33 -8.35
CA PRO A 202 -1.80 24.93 -8.25
C PRO A 202 -0.29 24.79 -8.42
N ILE A 203 0.32 23.94 -7.60
CA ILE A 203 1.72 23.54 -7.69
C ILE A 203 1.77 22.26 -8.51
N HIS A 204 2.31 22.31 -9.72
CA HIS A 204 2.30 21.13 -10.61
C HIS A 204 3.49 20.19 -10.42
N GLU A 205 4.62 20.71 -9.95
CA GLU A 205 5.85 19.94 -9.79
C GLU A 205 6.59 20.37 -8.54
N VAL A 206 7.12 19.40 -7.81
CA VAL A 206 7.89 19.57 -6.58
C VAL A 206 9.15 18.71 -6.70
N GLU A 207 10.29 19.36 -6.91
CA GLU A 207 11.60 18.68 -6.92
C GLU A 207 12.16 18.51 -5.51
N ASP A 208 11.94 19.50 -4.65
CA ASP A 208 12.38 19.47 -3.25
C ASP A 208 11.22 19.85 -2.31
N ILE A 209 10.82 18.88 -1.50
CA ILE A 209 9.73 19.04 -0.53
C ILE A 209 10.13 20.03 0.58
N SER A 210 11.42 20.20 0.87
CA SER A 210 11.90 21.14 1.89
C SER A 210 11.64 22.60 1.52
N CYS A 211 11.57 22.89 0.22
CA CYS A 211 11.33 24.23 -0.33
C CYS A 211 9.84 24.57 -0.45
N LEU A 212 8.94 23.65 -0.11
CA LEU A 212 7.50 23.90 -0.17
C LEU A 212 7.06 24.83 0.97
N THR A 213 6.66 26.04 0.59
CA THR A 213 5.83 26.92 1.43
C THR A 213 4.35 26.58 1.19
N ALA A 214 3.91 25.39 1.59
CA ALA A 214 2.50 25.01 1.49
C ALA A 214 1.83 25.09 2.87
N ASP A 215 0.67 25.73 2.94
CA ASP A 215 -0.14 25.76 4.15
C ASP A 215 -0.70 24.36 4.45
N THR A 216 -0.23 23.75 5.54
CA THR A 216 -0.65 22.40 5.98
C THR A 216 -1.73 22.43 7.06
N SER A 217 -2.32 23.59 7.37
CA SER A 217 -3.16 23.79 8.57
C SER A 217 -4.58 23.21 8.48
N THR A 218 -5.07 22.83 7.29
CA THR A 218 -6.43 22.30 7.12
C THR A 218 -6.54 20.78 7.33
N ALA A 219 -7.38 20.38 8.29
CA ALA A 219 -7.84 19.00 8.51
C ALA A 219 -8.84 18.55 7.41
N GLY A 220 -8.85 17.25 7.09
CA GLY A 220 -9.72 16.64 6.07
C GLY A 220 -11.22 16.62 6.41
N THR A 221 -12.06 16.10 5.49
CA THR A 221 -13.52 16.00 5.66
C THR A 221 -13.94 15.04 6.78
N GLN A 222 -15.21 15.06 7.19
CA GLN A 222 -15.78 14.19 8.24
C GLN A 222 -15.46 12.69 8.04
N TRP A 223 -15.34 12.24 6.79
CA TRP A 223 -15.06 10.85 6.42
C TRP A 223 -13.59 10.60 6.00
N GLY A 224 -12.84 11.66 5.69
CA GLY A 224 -11.42 11.62 5.37
C GLY A 224 -10.54 11.63 6.62
N THR A 225 -9.66 10.64 6.77
CA THR A 225 -8.71 10.57 7.89
C THR A 225 -7.41 11.33 7.63
N GLY A 226 -7.14 11.72 6.37
CA GLY A 226 -5.86 12.25 5.91
C GLY A 226 -5.90 13.69 5.41
N GLY A 227 -5.17 14.59 6.09
CA GLY A 227 -5.00 15.99 5.68
C GLY A 227 -3.90 16.18 4.63
N MET A 228 -3.48 17.43 4.43
CA MET A 228 -2.33 17.73 3.55
C MET A 228 -1.00 17.25 4.18
N VAL A 229 -0.91 17.28 5.51
CA VAL A 229 0.25 16.78 6.26
C VAL A 229 0.57 15.32 5.92
N THR A 230 -0.42 14.42 5.90
CA THR A 230 -0.18 13.00 5.61
C THR A 230 0.24 12.77 4.17
N LYS A 231 -0.26 13.56 3.23
CA LYS A 231 0.16 13.52 1.80
C LYS A 231 1.59 13.97 1.62
N LEU A 232 2.01 15.02 2.31
CA LEU A 232 3.40 15.47 2.29
C LEU A 232 4.34 14.47 2.96
N THR A 233 3.93 13.84 4.07
CA THR A 233 4.68 12.74 4.68
C THR A 233 4.83 11.56 3.72
N ALA A 234 3.74 11.15 3.06
CA ALA A 234 3.75 10.13 2.03
C ALA A 234 4.67 10.50 0.85
N ALA A 235 4.66 11.76 0.42
CA ALA A 235 5.53 12.27 -0.64
C ALA A 235 7.01 12.19 -0.25
N ARG A 236 7.38 12.55 0.99
CA ARG A 236 8.76 12.42 1.49
C ARG A 236 9.23 10.97 1.47
N ILE A 237 8.39 10.04 1.97
CA ILE A 237 8.71 8.61 1.99
C ILE A 237 8.87 8.07 0.55
N ALA A 238 7.90 8.34 -0.33
CA ALA A 238 7.90 7.83 -1.70
C ALA A 238 9.08 8.36 -2.51
N THR A 239 9.32 9.68 -2.48
CA THR A 239 10.41 10.31 -3.25
C THR A 239 11.79 9.85 -2.77
N ALA A 240 11.98 9.68 -1.46
CA ALA A 240 13.22 9.12 -0.89
C ALA A 240 13.42 7.65 -1.29
N ALA A 241 12.35 6.89 -1.49
CA ALA A 241 12.40 5.51 -1.98
C ALA A 241 12.61 5.39 -3.51
N GLY A 242 12.59 6.50 -4.26
CA GLY A 242 12.72 6.50 -5.72
C GLY A 242 11.40 6.44 -6.48
N CYS A 243 10.27 6.61 -5.79
CA CYS A 243 8.93 6.55 -6.34
C CYS A 243 8.41 7.98 -6.66
N CYS A 244 7.86 8.16 -7.86
CA CYS A 244 7.24 9.42 -8.27
C CYS A 244 5.83 9.50 -7.66
N LEU A 245 5.61 10.40 -6.71
CA LEU A 245 4.28 10.58 -6.12
C LEU A 245 3.48 11.61 -6.91
N VAL A 246 2.20 11.34 -7.15
CA VAL A 246 1.28 12.26 -7.79
C VAL A 246 0.03 12.44 -6.93
N ILE A 247 -0.27 13.68 -6.53
CA ILE A 247 -1.57 14.05 -5.96
C ILE A 247 -2.47 14.45 -7.12
N CYS A 248 -3.63 13.80 -7.25
CA CYS A 248 -4.59 14.09 -8.32
C CYS A 248 -6.04 13.86 -7.87
N THR A 249 -6.98 14.44 -8.62
CA THR A 249 -8.40 14.29 -8.30
C THR A 249 -8.90 12.86 -8.54
N SER A 250 -9.70 12.39 -7.61
CA SER A 250 -10.38 11.11 -7.69
C SER A 250 -11.64 11.12 -8.54
N ALA A 251 -12.17 12.30 -8.92
CA ALA A 251 -13.39 12.43 -9.72
C ALA A 251 -13.17 12.07 -11.21
N LYS A 252 -11.90 12.05 -11.66
CA LYS A 252 -11.50 11.69 -13.01
C LYS A 252 -10.30 10.71 -12.98
N PRO A 253 -10.52 9.44 -12.57
CA PRO A 253 -9.46 8.43 -12.48
C PRO A 253 -8.63 8.27 -13.76
N GLU A 254 -9.24 8.49 -14.92
CA GLU A 254 -8.62 8.30 -16.24
C GLU A 254 -7.44 9.27 -16.46
N GLY A 255 -7.38 10.37 -15.70
CA GLY A 255 -6.25 11.30 -15.71
C GLY A 255 -4.91 10.65 -15.37
N ILE A 256 -4.89 9.50 -14.71
CA ILE A 256 -3.66 8.72 -14.48
C ILE A 256 -2.94 8.42 -15.80
N MET A 257 -3.69 8.05 -16.85
CA MET A 257 -3.12 7.75 -18.17
C MET A 257 -2.47 8.98 -18.79
N ASP A 258 -3.17 10.11 -18.76
CA ASP A 258 -2.66 11.38 -19.27
C ASP A 258 -1.36 11.78 -18.55
N ILE A 259 -1.30 11.61 -17.22
CA ILE A 259 -0.15 11.96 -16.39
C ILE A 259 1.07 11.09 -16.72
N LEU A 260 0.85 9.78 -16.93
CA LEU A 260 1.89 8.85 -17.37
C LEU A 260 2.43 9.21 -18.77
N ASP A 261 1.56 9.72 -19.65
CA ASP A 261 1.93 10.23 -20.98
C ASP A 261 2.57 11.63 -20.94
N GLY A 262 2.68 12.25 -19.74
CA GLY A 262 3.40 13.49 -19.50
C GLY A 262 2.53 14.73 -19.35
N ALA A 263 1.21 14.60 -19.23
CA ALA A 263 0.33 15.72 -18.93
C ALA A 263 0.64 16.32 -17.55
N GLN A 264 0.59 17.65 -17.47
CA GLN A 264 0.73 18.40 -16.22
C GLN A 264 -0.63 18.51 -15.52
N GLN A 265 -1.11 17.40 -14.99
CA GLN A 265 -2.32 17.34 -14.17
C GLN A 265 -1.94 16.99 -12.73
N GLY A 266 -2.59 17.66 -11.77
CA GLY A 266 -2.31 17.52 -10.35
C GLY A 266 -0.93 18.05 -9.95
N THR A 267 -0.36 17.46 -8.88
CA THR A 267 0.96 17.80 -8.35
C THR A 267 1.86 16.57 -8.37
N ARG A 268 3.00 16.69 -9.06
CA ARG A 268 4.01 15.65 -9.16
C ARG A 268 5.17 15.94 -8.22
N PHE A 269 5.52 14.98 -7.38
CA PHE A 269 6.70 15.01 -6.54
C PHE A 269 7.78 14.14 -7.20
N ILE A 270 8.88 14.78 -7.58
CA ILE A 270 9.95 14.15 -8.34
C ILE A 270 10.80 13.29 -7.37
N PRO A 271 11.13 12.03 -7.73
CA PRO A 271 12.00 11.21 -6.91
C PRO A 271 13.37 11.85 -6.71
N LEU A 272 14.01 11.58 -5.57
CA LEU A 272 15.40 11.98 -5.36
C LEU A 272 16.31 11.28 -6.38
N GLN A 273 17.25 12.01 -6.97
CA GLN A 273 18.20 11.50 -7.99
C GLN A 273 18.94 10.24 -7.53
N ARG A 274 19.17 10.08 -6.22
CA ARG A 274 19.69 8.86 -5.60
C ARG A 274 18.69 8.37 -4.56
N SER A 275 17.79 7.51 -4.99
CA SER A 275 16.83 6.84 -4.12
C SER A 275 17.51 5.87 -3.15
N LEU A 276 17.00 5.79 -1.93
CA LEU A 276 17.45 4.82 -0.93
C LEU A 276 17.21 3.38 -1.41
N LYS A 277 18.16 2.49 -1.09
CA LYS A 277 18.10 1.05 -1.39
C LYS A 277 18.18 0.19 -0.14
N GLY A 278 17.81 -1.08 -0.29
CA GLY A 278 18.02 -2.13 0.71
C GLY A 278 17.55 -1.78 2.12
N ARG A 279 18.46 -1.89 3.09
CA ARG A 279 18.18 -1.63 4.51
C ARG A 279 17.75 -0.18 4.79
N LYS A 280 18.37 0.79 4.11
CA LYS A 280 18.03 2.21 4.29
C LYS A 280 16.64 2.54 3.77
N ARG A 281 16.21 1.86 2.69
CA ARG A 281 14.83 1.94 2.19
C ARG A 281 13.84 1.38 3.22
N TRP A 282 14.14 0.23 3.81
CA TRP A 282 13.30 -0.36 4.87
C TRP A 282 13.18 0.56 6.10
N LEU A 283 14.22 1.32 6.44
CA LEU A 283 14.17 2.26 7.57
C LEU A 283 13.06 3.32 7.41
N LEU A 284 12.66 3.65 6.18
CA LEU A 284 11.51 4.53 5.93
C LEU A 284 10.20 3.95 6.46
N SER A 285 10.10 2.62 6.56
CA SER A 285 8.94 1.87 7.05
C SER A 285 8.88 1.71 8.55
N VAL A 286 9.95 2.06 9.27
CA VAL A 286 10.00 1.91 10.73
C VAL A 286 9.35 3.13 11.39
N PRO A 287 8.36 2.97 12.27
CA PRO A 287 7.74 4.04 13.03
C PRO A 287 8.75 4.79 13.89
N LEU A 288 8.61 6.11 13.92
CA LEU A 288 9.46 6.98 14.70
C LEU A 288 9.00 7.00 16.18
N ARG A 289 9.94 6.80 17.10
CA ARG A 289 9.71 6.85 18.56
C ARG A 289 10.20 8.15 19.21
N GLY A 290 11.00 8.93 18.52
CA GLY A 290 11.47 10.23 18.96
C GLY A 290 12.19 11.01 17.87
N SER A 291 12.76 12.15 18.27
CA SER A 291 13.49 13.07 17.41
C SER A 291 14.80 13.51 18.05
N ILE A 292 15.86 13.58 17.26
CA ILE A 292 17.16 14.15 17.65
C ILE A 292 17.38 15.37 16.76
N TYR A 293 17.64 16.52 17.37
CA TYR A 293 17.93 17.77 16.69
C TYR A 293 19.43 18.00 16.71
N MET A 294 19.96 18.47 15.58
CA MET A 294 21.39 18.53 15.31
C MET A 294 21.81 19.94 14.92
N ASP A 295 23.04 20.31 15.29
CA ASP A 295 23.67 21.55 14.81
C ASP A 295 24.07 21.44 13.34
N ASP A 296 24.42 22.58 12.74
CA ASP A 296 24.87 22.66 11.35
C ASP A 296 26.09 21.76 11.03
N GLY A 297 26.96 21.51 12.02
CA GLY A 297 28.15 20.68 11.87
C GLY A 297 27.83 19.21 11.71
N ALA A 298 26.96 18.67 12.58
CA ALA A 298 26.43 17.32 12.48
C ALA A 298 25.54 17.16 11.24
N MET A 299 24.74 18.18 10.92
CA MET A 299 23.94 18.23 9.69
C MET A 299 24.82 18.05 8.45
N HIS A 300 25.88 18.85 8.30
CA HIS A 300 26.82 18.76 7.20
C HIS A 300 27.57 17.41 7.18
N ALA A 301 27.95 16.88 8.35
CA ALA A 301 28.62 15.59 8.45
C ALA A 301 27.74 14.42 7.96
N ILE A 302 26.44 14.46 8.25
CA ILE A 302 25.48 13.41 7.87
C ILE A 302 25.08 13.56 6.40
N LYS A 303 24.67 14.76 5.99
CA LYS A 303 24.12 15.03 4.66
C LYS A 303 25.19 14.91 3.57
N ASP A 304 26.32 15.57 3.78
CA ASP A 304 27.32 15.79 2.72
C ASP A 304 28.48 14.79 2.85
N ARG A 305 28.86 14.42 4.08
CA ARG A 305 29.99 13.51 4.32
C ARG A 305 29.61 12.06 4.64
N ARG A 306 28.29 11.75 4.71
CA ARG A 306 27.74 10.42 5.01
C ARG A 306 28.34 9.76 6.26
N LYS A 307 28.64 10.56 7.29
CA LYS A 307 29.20 10.08 8.56
C LYS A 307 28.09 9.65 9.51
N SER A 308 28.49 8.86 10.50
CA SER A 308 27.64 8.53 11.65
C SER A 308 27.39 9.75 12.52
N LEU A 309 26.28 9.73 13.25
CA LEU A 309 25.95 10.77 14.22
C LEU A 309 26.68 10.50 15.55
N PHE A 310 27.31 11.53 16.11
CA PHE A 310 27.94 11.52 17.41
C PHE A 310 27.33 12.60 18.32
N PRO A 311 27.51 12.50 19.65
CA PRO A 311 26.76 13.33 20.61
C PRO A 311 27.14 14.81 20.56
N VAL A 312 28.36 15.11 20.13
CA VAL A 312 28.92 16.47 20.06
C VAL A 312 28.04 17.45 19.27
N GLY A 313 27.38 16.98 18.21
CA GLY A 313 26.52 17.83 17.37
C GLY A 313 25.03 17.64 17.61
N VAL A 314 24.64 17.04 18.74
CA VAL A 314 23.24 16.95 19.17
C VAL A 314 22.93 18.16 20.05
N ILE A 315 21.83 18.86 19.74
CA ILE A 315 21.39 20.07 20.46
C ILE A 315 20.14 19.84 21.31
N ARG A 316 19.30 18.86 20.93
CA ARG A 316 18.06 18.53 21.63
C ARG A 316 17.62 17.11 21.30
N VAL A 317 16.99 16.44 22.25
CA VAL A 317 16.36 15.13 22.10
C VAL A 317 14.91 15.23 22.57
N GLU A 318 13.98 14.66 21.81
CA GLU A 318 12.56 14.62 22.14
C GLU A 318 11.99 13.21 21.95
N GLY A 319 10.99 12.86 22.75
CA GLY A 319 10.36 11.54 22.75
C GLY A 319 11.02 10.56 23.73
N ASP A 320 10.40 9.38 23.86
CA ASP A 320 10.92 8.28 24.68
C ASP A 320 11.14 7.09 23.75
N PHE A 321 12.42 6.77 23.55
CA PHE A 321 12.87 5.73 22.64
C PHE A 321 14.00 4.95 23.29
N SER A 322 14.12 3.70 22.90
CA SER A 322 15.17 2.79 23.34
C SER A 322 16.19 2.56 22.23
N ALA A 323 17.33 1.95 22.58
CA ALA A 323 18.27 1.45 21.59
C ALA A 323 17.57 0.56 20.55
N GLN A 324 17.94 0.74 19.29
CA GLN A 324 17.35 0.17 18.07
C GLN A 324 15.98 0.72 17.66
N ASP A 325 15.38 1.65 18.40
CA ASP A 325 14.22 2.38 17.90
C ASP A 325 14.61 3.37 16.79
N ALA A 326 13.69 3.59 15.85
CA ALA A 326 13.87 4.61 14.83
C ALA A 326 13.55 6.01 15.37
N VAL A 327 14.41 6.97 15.03
CA VAL A 327 14.28 8.37 15.40
C VAL A 327 14.41 9.28 14.18
N SER A 328 13.66 10.39 14.23
CA SER A 328 13.80 11.50 13.28
C SER A 328 15.09 12.26 13.57
N LEU A 329 15.83 12.61 12.53
CA LEU A 329 16.98 13.50 12.62
C LEU A 329 16.59 14.85 12.02
N CYS A 330 16.50 15.86 12.88
CA CYS A 330 16.04 17.19 12.53
C CYS A 330 17.18 18.21 12.56
N ASP A 331 17.06 19.24 11.73
CA ASP A 331 17.90 20.44 11.86
C ASP A 331 17.42 21.33 13.03
N GLU A 332 18.10 22.47 13.24
CA GLU A 332 17.75 23.43 14.29
C GLU A 332 16.35 24.04 14.11
N SER A 333 15.86 24.14 12.87
CA SER A 333 14.52 24.64 12.55
C SER A 333 13.41 23.62 12.85
N GLY A 334 13.80 22.36 13.07
CA GLY A 334 12.91 21.23 13.30
C GLY A 334 12.43 20.54 12.02
N GLN A 335 13.05 20.83 10.88
CA GLN A 335 12.82 20.10 9.65
C GLN A 335 13.48 18.72 9.75
N GLU A 336 12.71 17.65 9.49
CA GLU A 336 13.24 16.28 9.39
C GLU A 336 14.08 16.12 8.12
N ILE A 337 15.35 15.74 8.30
CA ILE A 337 16.33 15.59 7.21
C ILE A 337 16.68 14.12 6.97
N ALA A 338 16.63 13.30 8.02
CA ALA A 338 16.98 11.89 7.95
C ALA A 338 16.24 11.08 9.02
N ARG A 339 16.29 9.76 8.87
CA ARG A 339 15.86 8.80 9.89
C ARG A 339 17.01 7.89 10.25
N GLY A 340 17.08 7.47 11.51
CA GLY A 340 18.15 6.62 12.01
C GLY A 340 17.68 5.61 13.04
N LEU A 341 18.36 4.48 13.18
CA LEU A 341 18.21 3.61 14.36
C LEU A 341 19.17 4.07 15.45
N ALA A 342 18.64 4.40 16.62
CA ALA A 342 19.44 4.83 17.76
C ALA A 342 20.26 3.66 18.33
N ASN A 343 21.50 3.91 18.76
CA ASN A 343 22.31 2.93 19.48
C ASN A 343 22.11 3.01 21.01
N PHE A 344 21.44 4.04 21.50
CA PHE A 344 21.24 4.34 22.92
C PHE A 344 19.82 4.80 23.20
N ASP A 345 19.42 4.70 24.47
CA ASP A 345 18.11 5.16 24.93
C ASP A 345 18.05 6.71 24.99
N SER A 346 16.86 7.27 24.86
CA SER A 346 16.59 8.73 24.90
C SER A 346 17.27 9.44 26.08
N LYS A 347 17.28 8.80 27.25
CA LYS A 347 17.90 9.28 28.49
C LYS A 347 19.42 9.32 28.40
N GLU A 348 20.03 8.27 27.84
CA GLU A 348 21.48 8.23 27.62
C GLU A 348 21.88 9.28 26.59
N VAL A 349 21.17 9.38 25.45
CA VAL A 349 21.45 10.41 24.43
C VAL A 349 21.38 11.81 25.04
N SER A 350 20.41 12.06 25.92
CA SER A 350 20.27 13.35 26.63
C SER A 350 21.47 13.65 27.54
N LEU A 351 22.07 12.64 28.18
CA LEU A 351 23.27 12.79 29.00
C LEU A 351 24.54 13.01 28.16
N MET A 352 24.62 12.35 27.01
CA MET A 352 25.75 12.41 26.09
C MET A 352 25.78 13.70 25.26
N MET A 353 24.66 14.42 25.20
CA MET A 353 24.46 15.60 24.34
C MET A 353 25.57 16.66 24.51
N GLY A 354 26.20 17.03 23.39
CA GLY A 354 27.30 18.01 23.35
C GLY A 354 28.63 17.52 23.93
N LYS A 355 28.77 16.23 24.27
CA LYS A 355 29.98 15.67 24.89
C LYS A 355 30.91 15.00 23.87
N HIS A 356 32.21 15.03 24.16
CA HIS A 356 33.20 14.25 23.42
C HIS A 356 33.23 12.79 23.88
N THR A 357 33.58 11.87 22.99
CA THR A 357 33.64 10.42 23.27
C THR A 357 34.50 10.09 24.50
N SER A 358 35.55 10.86 24.77
CA SER A 358 36.42 10.70 25.94
C SER A 358 35.72 10.92 27.29
N GLU A 359 34.64 11.71 27.31
CA GLU A 359 33.89 12.04 28.54
C GLU A 359 32.79 11.01 28.84
N LEU A 360 32.45 10.14 27.88
CA LEU A 360 31.25 9.29 27.97
C LEU A 360 31.39 8.16 29.00
N ALA A 361 32.60 7.63 29.18
CA ALA A 361 32.83 6.52 30.10
C ALA A 361 32.51 6.88 31.56
N GLU A 362 32.84 8.10 31.96
CA GLU A 362 32.54 8.63 33.30
C GLU A 362 31.05 8.93 33.46
N LEU A 363 30.40 9.49 32.42
CA LEU A 363 28.99 9.87 32.45
C LEU A 363 28.04 8.67 32.47
N LEU A 364 28.32 7.65 31.66
CA LEU A 364 27.47 6.47 31.50
C LEU A 364 27.84 5.33 32.45
N GLY A 365 29.04 5.36 33.02
CA GLY A 365 29.55 4.28 33.87
C GLY A 365 30.06 3.05 33.10
N TYR A 366 30.18 3.14 31.78
CA TYR A 366 30.74 2.08 30.91
C TYR A 366 31.42 2.67 29.67
N HIS A 367 32.38 1.94 29.09
CA HIS A 367 33.06 2.35 27.87
C HIS A 367 32.19 2.16 26.62
N THR A 368 32.16 3.17 25.76
CA THR A 368 31.44 3.13 24.48
C THR A 368 32.15 4.00 23.43
N ASP A 369 31.97 3.66 22.15
CA ASP A 369 32.48 4.43 21.01
C ASP A 369 31.68 5.73 20.80
N GLY A 370 30.55 5.89 21.50
CA GLY A 370 29.74 7.11 21.49
C GLY A 370 28.97 7.35 20.18
N GLU A 371 29.03 6.43 19.23
CA GLU A 371 28.31 6.53 17.96
C GLU A 371 26.80 6.39 18.21
N LEU A 372 26.06 7.50 18.13
CA LEU A 372 24.62 7.52 18.39
C LEU A 372 23.83 6.80 17.31
N ILE A 373 24.19 7.04 16.04
CA ILE A 373 23.55 6.41 14.88
C ILE A 373 24.63 6.10 13.85
N HIS A 374 24.83 4.82 13.57
CA HIS A 374 25.74 4.37 12.52
C HIS A 374 25.26 4.82 11.13
N ARG A 375 26.17 5.28 10.26
CA ARG A 375 25.87 5.71 8.87
C ARG A 375 25.11 4.68 8.01
N GLY A 376 25.25 3.39 8.31
CA GLY A 376 24.53 2.30 7.64
C GLY A 376 23.06 2.18 8.07
N ASN A 377 22.76 2.62 9.29
CA ASN A 377 21.42 2.69 9.86
C ASN A 377 20.84 4.10 9.74
N LEU A 378 21.30 4.90 8.78
CA LEU A 378 20.86 6.27 8.54
C LEU A 378 20.37 6.43 7.10
N ALA A 379 19.12 6.89 6.96
CA ALA A 379 18.41 7.13 5.70
C ALA A 379 18.14 8.63 5.52
N LEU A 380 18.76 9.26 4.53
CA LEU A 380 18.50 10.67 4.19
C LEU A 380 17.18 10.82 3.44
N LEU A 381 16.42 11.86 3.77
CA LEU A 381 15.12 12.17 3.14
C LEU A 381 15.20 13.36 2.18
N LEU A 382 16.34 14.05 2.11
CA LEU A 382 16.57 15.18 1.22
C LEU A 382 17.72 14.89 0.25
N PRO A 383 17.79 15.60 -0.89
CA PRO A 383 18.86 15.41 -1.86
C PRO A 383 20.23 15.73 -1.24
N SER A 384 21.26 14.94 -1.57
CA SER A 384 22.66 15.34 -1.42
C SER A 384 23.42 15.10 -2.72
N GLU A 385 24.33 16.02 -3.07
CA GLU A 385 25.18 15.87 -4.24
C GLU A 385 26.31 14.87 -3.97
N ASP A 386 26.57 14.03 -4.98
CA ASP A 386 27.81 13.27 -5.18
C ASP A 386 28.41 12.46 -4.03
N HIS A 387 27.96 11.21 -3.78
CA HIS A 387 28.81 10.03 -3.46
C HIS A 387 28.10 8.67 -3.70
N PRO A 388 28.72 7.65 -4.35
CA PRO A 388 28.08 6.36 -4.62
C PRO A 388 27.71 5.62 -3.33
N GLU A 389 26.53 4.98 -3.30
CA GLU A 389 26.10 4.17 -2.15
C GLU A 389 26.86 2.84 -2.08
N GLU A 390 27.40 2.50 -0.90
CA GLU A 390 28.03 1.21 -0.65
C GLU A 390 27.01 0.12 -0.29
N ASP A 391 27.29 -1.07 -0.82
CA ASP A 391 26.46 -2.28 -0.83
C ASP A 391 26.40 -2.93 0.56
N ASP A 392 25.20 -3.11 1.10
CA ASP A 392 24.97 -3.67 2.45
C ASP A 392 24.41 -5.10 2.35
N CYS A 393 24.60 -5.94 3.38
CA CYS A 393 24.21 -7.37 3.44
C CYS A 393 22.68 -7.62 3.50
N TRP A 394 21.88 -6.77 2.86
CA TRP A 394 20.45 -6.96 2.59
C TRP A 394 20.28 -7.91 1.39
N PRO A 395 19.13 -8.63 1.22
CA PRO A 395 18.94 -9.47 0.04
C PRO A 395 19.27 -8.70 -1.25
N LYS A 396 20.33 -9.16 -1.93
CA LYS A 396 20.99 -8.48 -3.06
C LYS A 396 20.07 -8.22 -4.26
N LYS A 397 18.99 -8.99 -4.36
CA LYS A 397 18.05 -8.96 -5.49
C LYS A 397 16.86 -8.05 -5.16
N GLY A 398 16.63 -7.03 -5.99
CA GLY A 398 15.45 -6.14 -5.95
C GLY A 398 14.15 -6.86 -6.34
N LEU A 399 12.98 -6.25 -6.08
CA LEU A 399 11.68 -6.87 -6.37
C LEU A 399 11.56 -7.25 -7.84
N ARG A 400 12.00 -6.36 -8.74
CA ARG A 400 11.99 -6.61 -10.20
C ARG A 400 12.78 -7.86 -10.61
N GLU A 401 13.93 -8.11 -9.98
CA GLU A 401 14.74 -9.28 -10.30
C GLU A 401 14.06 -10.57 -9.82
N LYS A 402 13.42 -10.53 -8.64
CA LYS A 402 12.61 -11.66 -8.15
C LYS A 402 11.36 -11.88 -8.99
N LEU A 403 10.70 -10.82 -9.43
CA LEU A 403 9.55 -10.87 -10.32
C LEU A 403 9.92 -11.53 -11.65
N ALA A 404 11.03 -11.11 -12.27
CA ALA A 404 11.55 -11.74 -13.48
C ALA A 404 11.85 -13.23 -13.28
N GLN A 405 12.39 -13.61 -12.10
CA GLN A 405 12.64 -15.02 -11.76
C GLN A 405 11.38 -15.83 -11.54
N SER A 406 10.34 -15.25 -10.90
CA SER A 406 9.06 -15.94 -10.72
C SER A 406 8.38 -16.14 -12.08
N LEU A 407 8.32 -15.11 -12.92
CA LEU A 407 7.79 -15.19 -14.28
C LEU A 407 8.53 -16.23 -15.14
N ALA A 408 9.85 -16.33 -15.03
CA ALA A 408 10.64 -17.32 -15.77
C ALA A 408 10.41 -18.78 -15.31
N LYS A 409 9.91 -18.98 -14.09
CA LYS A 409 9.63 -20.32 -13.53
C LYS A 409 8.21 -20.80 -13.81
N GLN A 410 7.30 -19.91 -14.24
CA GLN A 410 5.94 -20.30 -14.54
C GLN A 410 5.91 -21.22 -15.77
N PRO A 411 5.17 -22.34 -15.73
CA PRO A 411 5.06 -23.22 -16.88
C PRO A 411 4.45 -22.45 -18.07
N ALA A 412 5.07 -22.59 -19.24
CA ALA A 412 4.72 -21.84 -20.46
C ALA A 412 3.23 -21.94 -20.87
N ASP A 413 2.52 -22.94 -20.37
CA ASP A 413 1.10 -23.18 -20.66
C ASP A 413 0.14 -22.28 -19.85
N ALA A 414 0.56 -21.72 -18.70
CA ALA A 414 -0.28 -20.83 -17.89
C ALA A 414 -0.46 -19.44 -18.54
N ALA A 415 0.55 -18.96 -19.26
CA ALA A 415 0.50 -17.69 -19.99
C ALA A 415 -0.45 -17.73 -21.19
N LYS A 416 -0.72 -18.92 -21.74
CA LYS A 416 -1.64 -19.12 -22.87
C LYS A 416 -3.11 -18.99 -22.43
N ALA A 417 -3.47 -19.48 -21.26
CA ALA A 417 -4.83 -19.39 -20.74
C ALA A 417 -5.28 -17.96 -20.43
N ALA A 418 -4.36 -17.08 -20.01
CA ALA A 418 -4.64 -15.65 -19.79
C ALA A 418 -4.79 -14.85 -21.09
N ALA A 419 -4.11 -15.28 -22.17
CA ALA A 419 -4.20 -14.64 -23.49
C ALA A 419 -5.40 -15.16 -24.31
N ASP A 420 -5.72 -16.45 -24.23
CA ASP A 420 -6.80 -17.07 -25.00
C ASP A 420 -8.20 -16.75 -24.45
N GLY A 421 -8.31 -16.30 -23.19
CA GLY A 421 -9.53 -15.73 -22.63
C GLY A 421 -9.94 -14.38 -23.26
N ALA A 422 -9.03 -13.72 -23.97
CA ALA A 422 -9.28 -12.45 -24.67
C ALA A 422 -9.64 -12.62 -26.15
N SER A 423 -9.65 -13.85 -26.70
CA SER A 423 -9.93 -14.12 -28.12
C SER A 423 -11.18 -14.98 -28.38
N GLY A 424 -12.12 -15.04 -27.43
CA GLY A 424 -13.43 -15.66 -27.62
C GLY A 424 -14.39 -14.77 -28.43
N ASN A 425 -14.08 -14.54 -29.71
CA ASN A 425 -14.97 -13.81 -30.61
C ASN A 425 -16.13 -14.74 -31.02
N SER A 426 -17.20 -14.81 -30.21
CA SER A 426 -18.45 -15.45 -30.62
C SER A 426 -19.15 -14.54 -31.63
N GLN A 427 -18.97 -14.88 -32.92
CA GLN A 427 -19.77 -14.30 -33.99
C GLN A 427 -21.24 -14.61 -33.73
N CYS A 428 -21.97 -13.58 -33.29
CA CYS A 428 -23.42 -13.59 -33.24
C CYS A 428 -23.93 -13.37 -34.67
N SER A 429 -24.25 -14.44 -35.38
CA SER A 429 -24.92 -14.37 -36.68
C SER A 429 -26.42 -14.15 -36.45
N THR A 430 -26.89 -12.95 -36.73
CA THR A 430 -28.30 -12.65 -36.99
C THR A 430 -28.69 -13.25 -38.35
N ASN A 431 -29.74 -14.08 -38.37
CA ASN A 431 -30.75 -14.20 -39.42
C ASN A 431 -31.67 -15.39 -39.13
N ASP A 432 -32.94 -15.13 -38.78
CA ASP A 432 -34.10 -15.43 -39.63
C ASP A 432 -35.40 -15.50 -38.83
N GLU A 433 -36.39 -14.74 -39.32
CA GLU A 433 -37.79 -14.77 -38.94
C GLU A 433 -38.47 -16.05 -39.47
N ALA A 434 -39.40 -16.64 -38.70
CA ALA A 434 -40.77 -16.98 -39.13
C ALA A 434 -41.45 -18.05 -38.24
N ASN A 435 -42.62 -17.68 -37.71
CA ASN A 435 -43.86 -18.45 -37.52
C ASN A 435 -43.86 -19.92 -37.05
N GLY A 436 -44.67 -20.18 -36.01
CA GLY A 436 -45.40 -21.45 -35.89
C GLY A 436 -45.76 -21.85 -34.46
N SER A 437 -46.99 -21.51 -34.03
CA SER A 437 -47.63 -22.07 -32.84
C SER A 437 -47.88 -23.59 -32.95
N TRP A 438 -48.15 -24.23 -31.80
CA TRP A 438 -48.96 -25.44 -31.55
C TRP A 438 -48.27 -26.48 -30.62
N THR A 439 -48.81 -26.61 -29.41
CA THR A 439 -48.83 -27.85 -28.59
C THR A 439 -50.28 -28.41 -28.65
N PRO A 440 -50.67 -29.61 -28.13
CA PRO A 440 -49.93 -30.57 -27.28
C PRO A 440 -50.18 -32.10 -27.58
N THR A 441 -49.50 -32.95 -26.80
CA THR A 441 -49.89 -34.30 -26.28
C THR A 441 -49.24 -35.60 -26.80
N SER A 442 -48.85 -36.39 -25.78
CA SER A 442 -48.84 -37.85 -25.64
C SER A 442 -47.56 -38.66 -25.96
N ASN A 443 -47.03 -39.23 -24.87
CA ASN A 443 -46.09 -40.36 -24.78
C ASN A 443 -46.76 -41.67 -25.27
N PRO A 444 -45.98 -42.65 -25.77
CA PRO A 444 -45.44 -43.67 -24.87
C PRO A 444 -43.98 -44.11 -25.17
N ALA A 445 -43.31 -44.58 -24.12
CA ALA A 445 -41.99 -45.24 -24.11
C ALA A 445 -42.10 -46.75 -24.46
N PRO A 446 -41.04 -47.58 -24.38
CA PRO A 446 -39.59 -47.31 -24.31
C PRO A 446 -38.75 -48.13 -25.33
N ALA A 447 -37.54 -47.67 -25.65
CA ALA A 447 -36.46 -48.56 -26.12
C ALA A 447 -35.10 -48.05 -25.64
N SER A 448 -34.31 -49.02 -25.20
CA SER A 448 -33.13 -48.95 -24.35
C SER A 448 -31.80 -48.63 -25.06
N CYS A 449 -30.84 -48.20 -24.23
CA CYS A 449 -29.39 -48.46 -24.28
C CYS A 449 -28.48 -47.28 -24.68
N GLY A 450 -27.66 -46.83 -23.72
CA GLY A 450 -26.46 -46.02 -23.99
C GLY A 450 -26.23 -44.78 -23.12
N GLN A 451 -26.38 -44.82 -21.79
CA GLN A 451 -25.82 -43.77 -20.91
C GLN A 451 -24.47 -44.21 -20.35
N GLN A 452 -23.42 -43.49 -20.74
CA GLN A 452 -22.10 -43.54 -20.10
C GLN A 452 -22.18 -42.91 -18.70
N GLN A 453 -21.77 -43.70 -17.71
CA GLN A 453 -21.52 -43.28 -16.34
C GLN A 453 -20.33 -42.30 -16.29
N LEU A 454 -20.59 -41.02 -16.00
CA LEU A 454 -19.56 -40.04 -15.64
C LEU A 454 -20.16 -38.98 -14.69
N GLN A 455 -20.81 -39.42 -13.61
CA GLN A 455 -21.25 -38.53 -12.52
C GLN A 455 -21.55 -39.35 -11.25
N GLN A 456 -20.54 -40.00 -10.66
CA GLN A 456 -20.68 -40.57 -9.31
C GLN A 456 -19.36 -40.69 -8.52
N GLN A 457 -18.21 -40.24 -9.04
CA GLN A 457 -16.92 -40.33 -8.34
C GLN A 457 -16.46 -39.06 -7.61
N ASN A 458 -17.07 -37.89 -7.87
CA ASN A 458 -16.67 -36.63 -7.20
C ASN A 458 -17.46 -36.33 -5.91
N GLY A 459 -18.62 -36.96 -5.70
CA GLY A 459 -19.43 -36.76 -4.48
C GLY A 459 -18.93 -37.54 -3.26
N THR A 460 -18.21 -38.64 -3.47
CA THR A 460 -17.71 -39.51 -2.39
C THR A 460 -16.38 -39.02 -1.80
N LYS A 461 -15.53 -38.34 -2.59
CA LYS A 461 -14.29 -37.71 -2.10
C LYS A 461 -14.57 -36.50 -1.19
N ALA A 462 -15.49 -35.62 -1.59
CA ALA A 462 -15.83 -34.44 -0.79
C ALA A 462 -16.45 -34.80 0.57
N ALA A 463 -17.26 -35.87 0.62
CA ALA A 463 -17.85 -36.38 1.86
C ALA A 463 -16.82 -37.08 2.76
N ALA A 464 -15.86 -37.80 2.19
CA ALA A 464 -14.76 -38.44 2.92
C ALA A 464 -13.77 -37.40 3.50
N ASP A 465 -13.47 -36.34 2.74
CA ASP A 465 -12.58 -35.25 3.17
C ASP A 465 -13.21 -34.39 4.27
N GLN A 466 -14.53 -34.15 4.23
CA GLN A 466 -15.26 -33.52 5.34
C GLN A 466 -15.25 -34.36 6.63
N GLN A 467 -15.38 -35.69 6.52
CA GLN A 467 -15.28 -36.59 7.68
C GLN A 467 -13.87 -36.65 8.27
N LEU A 468 -12.82 -36.57 7.44
CA LEU A 468 -11.43 -36.52 7.90
C LEU A 468 -11.14 -35.21 8.64
N TRP A 469 -11.62 -34.08 8.10
CA TRP A 469 -11.48 -32.76 8.70
C TRP A 469 -12.17 -32.67 10.07
N TYR A 470 -13.37 -33.26 10.20
CA TYR A 470 -14.11 -33.31 11.47
C TYR A 470 -13.43 -34.22 12.52
N ARG A 471 -12.81 -35.33 12.10
CA ARG A 471 -12.02 -36.19 13.01
C ARG A 471 -10.78 -35.49 13.56
N HIS A 472 -10.14 -34.63 12.76
CA HIS A 472 -9.02 -33.81 13.21
C HIS A 472 -9.45 -32.71 14.20
N LEU A 473 -10.63 -32.11 14.01
CA LEU A 473 -11.23 -31.18 14.97
C LEU A 473 -11.63 -31.85 16.29
N ALA A 474 -12.21 -33.06 16.22
CA ALA A 474 -12.58 -33.82 17.41
C ALA A 474 -11.36 -34.29 18.23
N ALA A 475 -10.24 -34.63 17.57
CA ALA A 475 -8.99 -34.97 18.23
C ALA A 475 -8.29 -33.76 18.89
N ALA A 476 -8.54 -32.55 18.41
CA ALA A 476 -7.98 -31.31 18.96
C ALA A 476 -8.79 -30.72 20.13
N ALA A 477 -10.01 -31.19 20.38
CA ALA A 477 -10.94 -30.62 21.37
C ALA A 477 -11.06 -31.40 22.70
N ALA A 478 -10.33 -32.49 22.87
CA ALA A 478 -10.30 -33.23 24.14
C ALA A 478 -9.26 -32.62 25.08
N PRO A 479 -9.60 -31.58 25.86
CA PRO A 479 -10.34 -31.86 27.09
C PRO A 479 -11.25 -30.69 27.54
N CYS A 480 -12.40 -30.45 26.91
CA CYS A 480 -13.48 -29.66 27.53
C CYS A 480 -14.80 -29.78 26.76
N GLY A 481 -15.75 -30.55 27.30
CA GLY A 481 -17.20 -30.38 27.06
C GLY A 481 -17.78 -30.82 25.71
N GLU A 482 -18.96 -31.42 25.74
CA GLU A 482 -19.69 -32.01 24.61
C GLU A 482 -19.94 -31.03 23.44
N LEU A 483 -19.71 -31.50 22.21
CA LEU A 483 -20.05 -30.79 20.98
C LEU A 483 -21.58 -30.78 20.73
N PRO A 484 -22.18 -29.68 20.25
CA PRO A 484 -23.60 -29.63 19.92
C PRO A 484 -23.94 -30.47 18.66
N PRO A 485 -25.18 -31.01 18.54
CA PRO A 485 -25.59 -31.82 17.39
C PRO A 485 -25.81 -30.96 16.13
N LEU A 486 -25.53 -31.57 14.97
CA LEU A 486 -25.67 -30.97 13.64
C LEU A 486 -27.12 -30.52 13.35
N PRO A 487 -27.35 -29.38 12.65
CA PRO A 487 -28.68 -29.02 12.16
C PRO A 487 -29.15 -29.98 11.06
N ALA A 488 -30.40 -30.44 11.14
CA ALA A 488 -31.00 -31.28 10.11
C ALA A 488 -31.22 -30.47 8.80
N ALA A 489 -30.85 -31.06 7.67
CA ALA A 489 -31.03 -30.49 6.35
C ALA A 489 -32.54 -30.39 5.99
N HIS A 490 -33.10 -29.18 6.00
CA HIS A 490 -34.42 -28.92 5.43
C HIS A 490 -34.30 -28.63 3.93
N HIS A 491 -34.31 -29.69 3.12
CA HIS A 491 -34.81 -29.61 1.75
C HIS A 491 -36.26 -30.09 1.73
N LYS A 492 -37.21 -29.17 1.58
CA LYS A 492 -38.49 -29.45 0.92
C LYS A 492 -38.79 -28.33 -0.06
N LEU A 493 -38.68 -28.69 -1.34
CA LEU A 493 -39.30 -28.00 -2.46
C LEU A 493 -40.81 -27.89 -2.23
N ARG A 494 -41.34 -26.67 -2.30
CA ARG A 494 -42.62 -26.34 -2.92
C ARG A 494 -42.56 -24.93 -3.47
#